data_AF-A0AAV7PZ26-F1
#
_entry.id   AF-A0AAV7PZ26-F1
#
_cell.length_a   1.000
_cell.length_b   1.000
_cell.length_c   1.000
_cell.angle_alpha   90.00
_cell.angle_beta   90.00
_cell.angle_gamma   90.00
#
_symmetry.space_group_name_H-M   'P 1'
#
loop_
_entity.id
_entity.type
_entity.pdbx_description
1 polymer ?
#
loop_
_entity_poly.entity_id
_entity_poly.type
_entity_poly.pdbx_seq_one_letter_code
_entity_poly.pdbx_strand_id
1 'polypeptide(L)'
;MLPGVTTHHLRCLLTSAMLPGVTTHHLRSLLTSAVIPCVTTHHLRCLLTSAMLPGATTHHLRSLLTGAVIPCVTTHHLRCLFTSVMLSGVTTHHLRCLLTSAMLPGVTTHHLRSLLTDAVLPGVTTHQRRSLFTSGEIPGVTTHHLQSLLTSAVIPGVTTHHLRCLLTSAMLPGVPTHHLRCLLTSAMLPGVTTHHLQCLLTSAMLPYVTTPHLRCLLTTAVLPGITKPHLRSLLTSVVIPGGTTQHLRCLLTSAVLPGVTTHHLRCLLTSAMLPGVTTHHL
;
A
#
# COMPACT_ATOMS: atom_id res chain seq x y z
N MET A 1 -37.47 -13.77 21.38
CA MET A 1 -36.89 -13.14 20.17
C MET A 1 -38.03 -12.55 19.37
N LEU A 2 -37.98 -11.26 19.01
CA LEU A 2 -38.90 -10.75 17.97
C LEU A 2 -38.56 -11.44 16.64
N PRO A 3 -39.55 -11.81 15.81
CA PRO A 3 -39.31 -12.35 14.49
C PRO A 3 -38.53 -11.36 13.61
N GLY A 4 -37.73 -11.89 12.68
CA GLY A 4 -36.98 -11.09 11.71
C GLY A 4 -37.92 -10.23 10.85
N VAL A 5 -37.44 -9.06 10.43
CA VAL A 5 -38.22 -8.15 9.58
C VAL A 5 -37.91 -8.45 8.11
N THR A 6 -38.91 -8.97 7.39
CA THR A 6 -38.87 -9.26 5.96
C THR A 6 -39.70 -8.22 5.20
N THR A 7 -39.06 -7.33 4.44
CA THR A 7 -39.81 -6.36 3.61
C THR A 7 -39.08 -6.03 2.31
N HIS A 8 -39.83 -5.58 1.29
CA HIS A 8 -39.21 -5.12 0.04
C HIS A 8 -38.44 -3.79 0.25
N HIS A 9 -39.05 -2.87 1.00
CA HIS A 9 -38.44 -1.59 1.36
C HIS A 9 -38.54 -1.38 2.87
N LEU A 10 -37.43 -0.95 3.46
CA LEU A 10 -37.37 -0.57 4.86
C LEU A 10 -36.65 0.76 5.01
N ARG A 11 -37.39 1.73 5.57
CA ARG A 11 -36.86 3.05 5.91
C ARG A 11 -36.94 3.21 7.42
N CYS A 12 -35.80 3.47 8.03
CA CYS A 12 -35.69 3.59 9.48
C CYS A 12 -35.01 4.90 9.85
N LEU A 13 -35.61 5.60 10.80
CA LEU A 13 -35.03 6.75 11.47
C LEU A 13 -35.15 6.48 12.96
N LEU A 14 -34.07 6.02 13.60
CA LEU A 14 -34.08 5.74 15.03
C LEU A 14 -32.87 6.38 15.72
N THR A 15 -33.13 6.95 16.87
CA THR A 15 -32.10 7.52 17.75
C THR A 15 -31.37 6.42 18.52
N SER A 16 -32.11 5.43 19.01
CA SER A 16 -31.57 4.25 19.71
C SER A 16 -32.42 3.04 19.35
N ALA A 17 -31.82 1.98 18.83
CA ALA A 17 -32.58 0.81 18.41
C ALA A 17 -31.81 -0.51 18.56
N MET A 18 -32.48 -1.51 19.12
CA MET A 18 -32.11 -2.91 18.97
C MET A 18 -33.05 -3.51 17.93
N LEU A 19 -32.59 -3.71 16.69
CA LEU A 19 -33.42 -4.33 15.66
C LEU A 19 -33.21 -5.85 15.69
N PRO A 20 -34.26 -6.67 15.45
CA PRO A 20 -34.06 -8.06 15.05
C PRO A 20 -33.33 -8.12 13.69
N GLY A 21 -32.93 -9.32 13.27
CA GLY A 21 -32.33 -9.50 11.94
C GLY A 21 -33.22 -8.93 10.84
N VAL A 22 -32.62 -8.17 9.92
CA VAL A 22 -33.34 -7.47 8.85
C VAL A 22 -32.98 -8.06 7.51
N THR A 23 -33.99 -8.51 6.76
CA THR A 23 -33.84 -9.06 5.41
C THR A 23 -34.69 -8.24 4.44
N THR A 24 -34.07 -7.41 3.59
CA THR A 24 -34.84 -6.49 2.73
C THR A 24 -34.19 -6.24 1.38
N HIS A 25 -34.99 -5.93 0.35
CA HIS A 25 -34.39 -5.57 -0.94
C HIS A 25 -33.69 -4.20 -0.88
N HIS A 26 -34.35 -3.21 -0.27
CA HIS A 26 -33.76 -1.89 -0.03
C HIS A 26 -33.90 -1.46 1.42
N LEU A 27 -32.75 -1.23 2.07
CA LEU A 27 -32.66 -0.65 3.39
C LEU A 27 -32.07 0.76 3.31
N ARG A 28 -32.81 1.74 3.81
CA ARG A 28 -32.30 3.08 4.05
C ARG A 28 -32.48 3.42 5.52
N SER A 29 -31.38 3.51 6.26
CA SER A 29 -31.45 3.85 7.68
C SER A 29 -30.60 5.05 8.05
N LEU A 30 -31.11 5.81 9.01
CA LEU A 30 -30.36 6.80 9.76
C LEU A 30 -30.46 6.40 11.24
N LEU A 31 -29.33 5.98 11.80
CA LEU A 31 -29.24 5.36 13.11
C LEU A 31 -28.17 6.06 13.92
N THR A 32 -28.56 6.68 15.04
CA THR A 32 -27.61 7.35 15.91
C THR A 32 -26.90 6.34 16.80
N SER A 33 -27.65 5.41 17.40
CA SER A 33 -27.16 4.26 18.13
C SER A 33 -27.94 3.01 17.75
N ALA A 34 -27.27 1.99 17.23
CA ALA A 34 -27.95 0.75 16.85
C ALA A 34 -27.09 -0.50 17.06
N VAL A 35 -27.77 -1.57 17.47
CA VAL A 35 -27.26 -2.93 17.37
C VAL A 35 -28.19 -3.68 16.44
N ILE A 36 -27.64 -4.18 15.33
CA ILE A 36 -28.38 -5.00 14.38
C ILE A 36 -27.59 -6.29 14.20
N PRO A 37 -28.08 -7.43 14.71
CA PRO A 37 -27.30 -8.67 14.77
C PRO A 37 -26.93 -9.21 13.39
N CYS A 38 -27.81 -9.02 12.39
CA CYS A 38 -27.52 -9.37 11.00
C CYS A 38 -28.37 -8.53 10.05
N VAL A 39 -27.77 -8.10 8.94
CA VAL A 39 -28.45 -7.38 7.86
C VAL A 39 -28.17 -8.08 6.53
N THR A 40 -29.21 -8.56 5.86
CA THR A 40 -29.12 -9.11 4.51
C THR A 40 -29.93 -8.23 3.54
N THR A 41 -29.26 -7.58 2.59
CA THR A 41 -29.98 -6.67 1.67
C THR A 41 -29.40 -6.60 0.27
N HIS A 42 -30.21 -6.32 -0.73
CA HIS A 42 -29.67 -6.01 -2.06
C HIS A 42 -29.00 -4.63 -2.07
N HIS A 43 -29.66 -3.62 -1.52
CA HIS A 43 -29.12 -2.27 -1.38
C HIS A 43 -29.21 -1.76 0.06
N LEU A 44 -28.06 -1.49 0.66
CA LEU A 44 -27.93 -0.89 1.98
C LEU A 44 -27.40 0.53 1.85
N ARG A 45 -28.19 1.51 2.30
CA ARG A 45 -27.74 2.89 2.49
C ARG A 45 -27.92 3.30 3.94
N CYS A 46 -26.81 3.44 4.66
CA CYS A 46 -26.86 3.74 6.09
C CYS A 46 -26.01 4.94 6.47
N LEU A 47 -26.52 5.72 7.41
CA LEU A 47 -25.76 6.70 8.18
C LEU A 47 -25.79 6.26 9.65
N LEU A 48 -24.61 5.96 10.21
CA LEU A 48 -24.45 5.35 11.53
C LEU A 48 -23.47 6.20 12.35
N THR A 49 -23.89 6.70 13.51
CA THR A 49 -23.04 7.55 14.38
C THR A 49 -22.50 6.79 15.59
N SER A 50 -23.06 5.62 15.89
CA SER A 50 -22.51 4.60 16.76
C SER A 50 -23.23 3.29 16.49
N ALA A 51 -22.51 2.24 16.12
CA ALA A 51 -23.17 1.00 15.74
C ALA A 51 -22.34 -0.25 15.94
N MET A 52 -23.04 -1.32 16.32
CA MET A 52 -22.57 -2.69 16.27
C MET A 52 -23.37 -3.44 15.21
N LEU A 53 -22.73 -3.80 14.10
CA LEU A 53 -23.28 -4.69 13.09
C LEU A 53 -22.43 -5.96 13.03
N PRO A 54 -22.77 -7.03 13.77
CA PRO A 54 -21.99 -8.26 13.81
C PRO A 54 -21.86 -9.00 12.47
N GLY A 55 -22.74 -8.68 11.51
CA GLY A 55 -22.65 -9.21 10.15
C GLY A 55 -23.52 -8.43 9.18
N ALA A 56 -22.98 -8.14 8.00
CA ALA A 56 -23.72 -7.52 6.90
C ALA A 56 -23.40 -8.23 5.58
N THR A 57 -24.43 -8.76 4.93
CA THR A 57 -24.34 -9.33 3.58
C THR A 57 -25.15 -8.45 2.63
N THR A 58 -24.48 -7.80 1.69
CA THR A 58 -25.21 -6.90 0.77
C THR A 58 -24.66 -6.88 -0.65
N HIS A 59 -25.51 -6.70 -1.66
CA HIS A 59 -24.99 -6.53 -3.01
C HIS A 59 -24.33 -5.15 -3.17
N HIS A 60 -25.00 -4.10 -2.72
CA HIS A 60 -24.45 -2.74 -2.70
C HIS A 60 -24.56 -2.12 -1.30
N LEU A 61 -23.40 -1.84 -0.71
CA LEU A 61 -23.28 -1.12 0.54
C LEU A 61 -22.78 0.29 0.28
N ARG A 62 -23.58 1.28 0.68
CA ARG A 62 -23.12 2.66 0.81
C ARG A 62 -23.33 3.14 2.23
N SER A 63 -22.26 3.46 2.93
CA SER A 63 -22.39 3.87 4.31
C SER A 63 -21.49 5.04 4.71
N LEU A 64 -21.99 5.81 5.67
CA LEU A 64 -21.27 6.83 6.41
C LEU A 64 -21.25 6.37 7.87
N LEU A 65 -20.09 5.97 8.38
CA LEU A 65 -19.97 5.51 9.76
C LEU A 65 -19.03 6.43 10.53
N THR A 66 -19.49 6.80 11.71
CA THR A 66 -18.71 7.41 12.77
C THR A 66 -18.81 6.50 13.99
N GLY A 67 -17.70 6.17 14.66
CA GLY A 67 -17.73 5.42 15.92
C GLY A 67 -18.41 4.04 15.85
N ALA A 68 -18.01 3.20 14.89
CA ALA A 68 -18.67 1.90 14.66
C ALA A 68 -17.70 0.72 14.77
N VAL A 69 -18.22 -0.42 15.19
CA VAL A 69 -17.53 -1.71 15.12
C VAL A 69 -18.38 -2.68 14.32
N ILE A 70 -17.85 -3.13 13.20
CA ILE A 70 -18.54 -4.04 12.30
C ILE A 70 -17.60 -5.20 12.01
N PRO A 71 -17.81 -6.37 12.62
CA PRO A 71 -17.16 -7.57 12.14
C PRO A 71 -17.91 -8.12 10.92
N CYS A 72 -17.16 -8.72 10.00
CA CYS A 72 -17.64 -9.53 8.89
C CYS A 72 -18.60 -8.81 7.93
N VAL A 73 -18.04 -8.21 6.88
CA VAL A 73 -18.81 -7.57 5.81
C VAL A 73 -18.55 -8.25 4.49
N THR A 74 -19.60 -8.82 3.90
CA THR A 74 -19.53 -9.46 2.58
C THR A 74 -20.38 -8.67 1.59
N THR A 75 -19.74 -8.08 0.58
CA THR A 75 -20.50 -7.27 -0.41
C THR A 75 -19.93 -7.32 -1.81
N HIS A 76 -20.78 -7.13 -2.82
CA HIS A 76 -20.26 -6.98 -4.19
C HIS A 76 -19.60 -5.59 -4.38
N HIS A 77 -20.29 -4.53 -3.95
CA HIS A 77 -19.77 -3.17 -3.98
C HIS A 77 -19.89 -2.49 -2.62
N LEU A 78 -18.75 -2.09 -2.06
CA LEU A 78 -18.66 -1.34 -0.82
C LEU A 78 -18.15 0.07 -1.09
N ARG A 79 -18.97 1.07 -0.76
CA ARG A 79 -18.58 2.48 -0.79
C ARG A 79 -18.80 3.12 0.57
N CYS A 80 -17.71 3.43 1.25
CA CYS A 80 -17.79 3.90 2.62
C CYS A 80 -16.98 5.16 2.89
N LEU A 81 -17.48 5.94 3.84
CA LEU A 81 -16.71 6.96 4.53
C LEU A 81 -16.72 6.58 6.01
N PHE A 82 -15.53 6.31 6.55
CA PHE A 82 -15.33 5.90 7.93
C PHE A 82 -14.49 6.91 8.68
N THR A 83 -14.98 7.29 9.85
CA THR A 83 -14.28 8.10 10.85
C THR A 83 -14.32 7.33 12.16
N SER A 84 -13.18 7.05 12.79
CA SER A 84 -13.12 6.29 14.06
C SER A 84 -13.87 4.95 14.02
N VAL A 85 -13.56 4.10 13.04
CA VAL A 85 -14.23 2.80 12.82
C VAL A 85 -13.26 1.64 12.93
N MET A 86 -13.73 0.54 13.53
CA MET A 86 -13.09 -0.77 13.43
C MET A 86 -13.95 -1.71 12.58
N LEU A 87 -13.38 -2.19 11.47
CA LEU A 87 -14.07 -3.11 10.56
C LEU A 87 -13.17 -4.30 10.24
N SER A 88 -13.57 -5.51 10.63
CA SER A 88 -12.76 -6.72 10.44
C SER A 88 -13.40 -7.68 9.45
N GLY A 89 -12.57 -8.42 8.70
CA GLY A 89 -13.05 -9.50 7.83
C GLY A 89 -13.93 -8.99 6.68
N VAL A 90 -13.37 -8.08 5.87
CA VAL A 90 -14.09 -7.47 4.74
C VAL A 90 -13.82 -8.27 3.48
N THR A 91 -14.86 -8.85 2.89
CA THR A 91 -14.76 -9.56 1.61
C THR A 91 -15.61 -8.85 0.56
N THR A 92 -14.97 -8.24 -0.45
CA THR A 92 -15.73 -7.50 -1.47
C THR A 92 -15.14 -7.56 -2.87
N HIS A 93 -15.98 -7.47 -3.90
CA HIS A 93 -15.46 -7.38 -5.27
C HIS A 93 -14.85 -5.99 -5.53
N HIS A 94 -15.56 -4.93 -5.16
CA HIS A 94 -15.09 -3.55 -5.28
C HIS A 94 -15.22 -2.79 -3.96
N LEU A 95 -14.08 -2.34 -3.43
CA LEU A 95 -14.01 -1.50 -2.25
C LEU A 95 -13.58 -0.09 -2.60
N ARG A 96 -14.41 0.90 -2.26
CA ARG A 96 -14.06 2.32 -2.33
C ARG A 96 -14.27 2.98 -0.98
N CYS A 97 -13.19 3.30 -0.29
CA CYS A 97 -13.27 3.87 1.07
C CYS A 97 -12.50 5.18 1.21
N LEU A 98 -13.05 6.06 2.04
CA LEU A 98 -12.32 7.16 2.67
C LEU A 98 -12.25 6.83 4.15
N LEU A 99 -11.03 6.68 4.67
CA LEU A 99 -10.76 6.27 6.04
C LEU A 99 -10.01 7.39 6.78
N THR A 100 -10.57 7.81 7.90
CA THR A 100 -9.92 8.70 8.86
C THR A 100 -9.91 7.99 10.20
N SER A 101 -8.73 7.82 10.81
CA SER A 101 -8.57 7.16 12.11
C SER A 101 -9.28 5.79 12.22
N ALA A 102 -9.08 4.93 11.22
CA ALA A 102 -9.80 3.65 11.12
C ALA A 102 -8.85 2.45 11.05
N MET A 103 -9.25 1.35 11.70
CA MET A 103 -8.55 0.06 11.69
C MET A 103 -9.36 -0.95 10.87
N LEU A 104 -8.78 -1.48 9.80
CA LEU A 104 -9.43 -2.48 8.95
C LEU A 104 -8.56 -3.74 8.77
N PRO A 105 -8.56 -4.66 9.75
CA PRO A 105 -7.85 -5.93 9.61
C PRO A 105 -8.55 -6.91 8.67
N GLY A 106 -7.76 -7.60 7.84
CA GLY A 106 -8.24 -8.74 7.03
C GLY A 106 -9.18 -8.30 5.91
N VAL A 107 -8.64 -7.55 4.95
CA VAL A 107 -9.40 -7.06 3.79
C VAL A 107 -9.05 -7.89 2.56
N THR A 108 -10.04 -8.59 2.00
CA THR A 108 -9.91 -9.37 0.78
C THR A 108 -10.77 -8.76 -0.32
N THR A 109 -10.14 -8.19 -1.37
CA THR A 109 -10.91 -7.53 -2.43
C THR A 109 -10.33 -7.67 -3.83
N HIS A 110 -11.16 -7.70 -4.86
CA HIS A 110 -10.64 -7.72 -6.23
C HIS A 110 -10.08 -6.34 -6.62
N HIS A 111 -10.83 -5.28 -6.37
CA HIS A 111 -10.39 -3.90 -6.59
C HIS A 111 -10.55 -3.03 -5.35
N LEU A 112 -9.42 -2.51 -4.85
CA LEU A 112 -9.38 -1.58 -3.73
C LEU A 112 -9.01 -0.18 -4.20
N ARG A 113 -9.89 0.79 -3.95
CA ARG A 113 -9.58 2.22 -4.06
C ARG A 113 -9.77 2.91 -2.72
N SER A 114 -8.70 3.45 -2.16
CA SER A 114 -8.77 4.03 -0.82
C SER A 114 -8.05 5.36 -0.68
N LEU A 115 -8.61 6.24 0.14
CA LEU A 115 -7.94 7.43 0.67
C LEU A 115 -7.83 7.24 2.18
N LEU A 116 -6.62 7.23 2.72
CA LEU A 116 -6.35 6.96 4.14
C LEU A 116 -5.63 8.15 4.78
N THR A 117 -6.13 8.53 5.95
CA THR A 117 -5.50 9.49 6.87
C THR A 117 -5.47 8.85 8.26
N ASP A 118 -4.25 8.63 8.79
CA ASP A 118 -4.02 8.00 10.09
C ASP A 118 -4.75 6.66 10.27
N ALA A 119 -4.62 5.78 9.27
CA ALA A 119 -5.29 4.48 9.27
C ALA A 119 -4.27 3.34 9.16
N VAL A 120 -4.62 2.21 9.78
CA VAL A 120 -3.82 0.98 9.79
C VAL A 120 -4.64 -0.13 9.16
N LEU A 121 -4.02 -0.80 8.19
CA LEU A 121 -4.69 -1.77 7.33
C LEU A 121 -3.89 -3.07 7.24
N PRO A 122 -3.89 -3.89 8.29
CA PRO A 122 -3.08 -5.10 8.33
C PRO A 122 -3.73 -6.23 7.52
N GLY A 123 -2.92 -6.99 6.78
CA GLY A 123 -3.36 -8.20 6.09
C GLY A 123 -4.32 -7.91 4.95
N VAL A 124 -3.82 -7.22 3.92
CA VAL A 124 -4.61 -6.81 2.75
C VAL A 124 -4.26 -7.68 1.56
N THR A 125 -5.24 -8.45 1.09
CA THR A 125 -5.10 -9.28 -0.11
C THR A 125 -5.96 -8.71 -1.24
N THR A 126 -5.33 -8.24 -2.32
CA THR A 126 -6.10 -7.65 -3.43
C THR A 126 -5.52 -7.90 -4.81
N HIS A 127 -6.36 -8.05 -5.84
CA HIS A 127 -5.83 -8.14 -7.20
C HIS A 127 -5.30 -6.78 -7.68
N GLN A 128 -6.10 -5.72 -7.54
CA GLN A 128 -5.67 -4.35 -7.87
C GLN A 128 -5.91 -3.39 -6.71
N ARG A 129 -4.88 -2.64 -6.36
CA ARG A 129 -4.91 -1.62 -5.30
C ARG A 129 -4.50 -0.27 -5.83
N ARG A 130 -5.36 0.73 -5.61
CA ARG A 130 -5.04 2.15 -5.77
C ARG A 130 -5.28 2.87 -4.45
N SER A 131 -4.22 3.34 -3.82
CA SER A 131 -4.34 3.97 -2.51
C SER A 131 -3.60 5.30 -2.46
N LEU A 132 -4.22 6.28 -1.81
CA LEU A 132 -3.65 7.58 -1.49
C LEU A 132 -3.51 7.66 0.03
N PHE A 133 -2.32 8.00 0.50
CA PHE A 133 -1.96 8.01 1.91
C PHE A 133 -1.28 9.31 2.30
N THR A 134 -1.80 9.95 3.35
CA THR A 134 -1.12 11.07 3.99
C THR A 134 -0.16 10.55 5.06
N SER A 135 -0.63 9.64 5.91
CA SER A 135 0.05 9.12 7.11
C SER A 135 -0.54 7.75 7.49
N GLY A 136 0.31 6.79 7.84
CA GLY A 136 -0.15 5.48 8.34
C GLY A 136 0.84 4.33 8.16
N GLU A 137 0.49 3.19 8.77
CA GLU A 137 1.25 1.94 8.71
C GLU A 137 0.41 0.83 8.08
N ILE A 138 1.05 0.02 7.21
CA ILE A 138 0.35 -1.04 6.48
C ILE A 138 1.23 -2.28 6.43
N PRO A 139 1.13 -3.17 7.42
CA PRO A 139 1.87 -4.42 7.41
C PRO A 139 1.18 -5.48 6.54
N GLY A 140 1.99 -6.22 5.78
CA GLY A 140 1.57 -7.45 5.12
C GLY A 140 0.59 -7.20 3.97
N VAL A 141 1.13 -6.68 2.86
CA VAL A 141 0.36 -6.38 1.65
C VAL A 141 0.67 -7.40 0.56
N THR A 142 -0.35 -8.14 0.13
CA THR A 142 -0.25 -9.11 -0.97
C THR A 142 -1.13 -8.66 -2.14
N THR A 143 -0.52 -8.20 -3.24
CA THR A 143 -1.31 -7.73 -4.39
C THR A 143 -0.69 -8.00 -5.74
N HIS A 144 -1.50 -8.22 -6.79
CA HIS A 144 -0.96 -8.34 -8.15
C HIS A 144 -0.46 -6.97 -8.68
N HIS A 145 -1.31 -5.94 -8.57
CA HIS A 145 -0.94 -4.57 -8.93
C HIS A 145 -1.18 -3.59 -7.78
N LEU A 146 -0.13 -2.92 -7.35
CA LEU A 146 -0.17 -1.85 -6.35
C LEU A 146 0.21 -0.53 -7.00
N GLN A 147 -0.70 0.43 -6.93
CA GLN A 147 -0.42 1.83 -7.22
C GLN A 147 -0.67 2.66 -5.96
N SER A 148 0.37 3.36 -5.47
CA SER A 148 0.21 4.20 -4.28
C SER A 148 0.86 5.57 -4.40
N LEU A 149 0.21 6.55 -3.78
CA LEU A 149 0.75 7.88 -3.50
C LEU A 149 0.87 8.01 -1.99
N LEU A 150 2.06 8.31 -1.50
CA LEU A 150 2.41 8.29 -0.09
C LEU A 150 3.18 9.56 0.28
N THR A 151 2.66 10.33 1.22
CA THR A 151 3.35 11.52 1.73
C THR A 151 4.35 11.13 2.82
N SER A 152 3.88 10.48 3.89
CA SER A 152 4.72 9.90 4.96
C SER A 152 4.19 8.54 5.39
N ALA A 153 4.97 7.46 5.26
CA ALA A 153 4.48 6.14 5.66
C ALA A 153 5.57 5.09 5.91
N VAL A 154 5.19 4.08 6.69
CA VAL A 154 5.96 2.85 6.90
C VAL A 154 5.14 1.67 6.36
N ILE A 155 5.67 0.95 5.37
CA ILE A 155 4.97 -0.20 4.77
C ILE A 155 5.90 -1.41 4.79
N PRO A 156 5.85 -2.24 5.85
CA PRO A 156 6.64 -3.45 5.93
C PRO A 156 5.98 -4.63 5.18
N GLY A 157 6.81 -5.43 4.49
CA GLY A 157 6.40 -6.72 3.94
C GLY A 157 5.42 -6.58 2.76
N VAL A 158 5.89 -5.96 1.68
CA VAL A 158 5.09 -5.75 0.47
C VAL A 158 5.44 -6.79 -0.58
N THR A 159 4.54 -7.75 -0.79
CA THR A 159 4.67 -8.79 -1.82
C THR A 159 3.76 -8.44 -3.00
N THR A 160 4.33 -8.09 -4.15
CA THR A 160 3.52 -7.74 -5.34
C THR A 160 4.15 -8.09 -6.67
N HIS A 161 3.33 -8.33 -7.71
CA HIS A 161 3.88 -8.53 -9.06
C HIS A 161 4.34 -7.20 -9.67
N HIS A 162 3.49 -6.17 -9.59
CA HIS A 162 3.83 -4.82 -10.02
C HIS A 162 3.55 -3.79 -8.94
N LEU A 163 4.59 -3.03 -8.58
CA LEU A 163 4.54 -1.94 -7.63
C LEU A 163 4.86 -0.64 -8.34
N ARG A 164 3.92 0.33 -8.27
CA ARG A 164 4.13 1.71 -8.71
C ARG A 164 3.85 2.67 -7.57
N CYS A 165 4.88 3.37 -7.09
CA CYS A 165 4.74 4.29 -5.97
C CYS A 165 5.30 5.68 -6.27
N LEU A 166 4.64 6.69 -5.71
CA LEU A 166 5.15 8.06 -5.62
C LEU A 166 5.19 8.44 -4.14
N LEU A 167 6.37 8.74 -3.64
CA LEU A 167 6.72 8.70 -2.22
C LEU A 167 7.51 9.97 -1.86
N THR A 168 7.03 10.74 -0.89
CA THR A 168 7.73 11.96 -0.44
C THR A 168 8.74 11.63 0.65
N SER A 169 8.29 11.02 1.76
CA SER A 169 9.13 10.45 2.81
C SER A 169 8.65 9.05 3.19
N ALA A 170 9.50 8.01 3.10
CA ALA A 170 9.02 6.66 3.41
C ALA A 170 10.08 5.64 3.81
N MET A 171 9.60 4.68 4.60
CA MET A 171 10.30 3.46 4.99
C MET A 171 9.58 2.25 4.37
N LEU A 172 10.22 1.53 3.45
CA LEU A 172 9.67 0.31 2.84
C LEU A 172 10.63 -0.87 3.06
N PRO A 173 10.57 -1.54 4.22
CA PRO A 173 11.40 -2.72 4.47
C PRO A 173 10.81 -3.99 3.85
N GLY A 174 11.67 -4.80 3.23
CA GLY A 174 11.32 -6.14 2.76
C GLY A 174 10.31 -6.12 1.62
N VAL A 175 10.77 -5.77 0.41
CA VAL A 175 9.90 -5.59 -0.77
C VAL A 175 10.25 -6.60 -1.86
N PRO A 176 9.70 -7.83 -1.79
CA PRO A 176 9.75 -8.79 -2.88
C PRO A 176 8.74 -8.44 -3.98
N THR A 177 9.23 -7.99 -5.15
CA THR A 177 8.34 -7.68 -6.29
C THR A 177 8.93 -8.03 -7.66
N HIS A 178 8.10 -8.37 -8.65
CA HIS A 178 8.65 -8.63 -9.99
C HIS A 178 9.09 -7.34 -10.68
N HIS A 179 8.23 -6.30 -10.65
CA HIS A 179 8.54 -4.98 -11.18
C HIS A 179 8.26 -3.89 -10.15
N LEU A 180 9.28 -3.09 -9.86
CA LEU A 180 9.22 -1.96 -8.96
C LEU A 180 9.49 -0.67 -9.75
N ARG A 181 8.50 0.24 -9.76
CA ARG A 181 8.66 1.59 -10.31
C ARG A 181 8.35 2.65 -9.26
N CYS A 182 9.36 3.38 -8.81
CA CYS A 182 9.18 4.39 -7.76
C CYS A 182 9.70 5.77 -8.14
N LEU A 183 9.03 6.80 -7.63
CA LEU A 183 9.53 8.17 -7.59
C LEU A 183 9.60 8.60 -6.12
N LEU A 184 10.80 8.91 -5.64
CA LEU A 184 11.14 9.06 -4.22
C LEU A 184 11.84 10.39 -3.99
N THR A 185 11.38 11.19 -3.04
CA THR A 185 12.09 12.41 -2.61
C THR A 185 13.08 12.09 -1.48
N SER A 186 12.62 11.48 -0.39
CA SER A 186 13.45 10.93 0.69
C SER A 186 12.98 9.52 1.05
N ALA A 187 13.87 8.53 0.99
CA ALA A 187 13.45 7.16 1.22
C ALA A 187 14.51 6.22 1.78
N MET A 188 14.04 5.27 2.58
CA MET A 188 14.81 4.16 3.11
C MET A 188 14.14 2.85 2.70
N LEU A 189 14.80 2.10 1.82
CA LEU A 189 14.27 0.84 1.29
C LEU A 189 15.26 -0.31 1.58
N PRO A 190 15.26 -0.85 2.81
CA PRO A 190 16.11 -2.00 3.13
C PRO A 190 15.51 -3.32 2.60
N GLY A 191 16.37 -4.18 2.03
CA GLY A 191 15.98 -5.55 1.67
C GLY A 191 15.00 -5.62 0.49
N VAL A 192 15.28 -4.88 -0.59
CA VAL A 192 14.47 -4.89 -1.81
C VAL A 192 14.91 -6.03 -2.72
N THR A 193 13.99 -6.94 -3.05
CA THR A 193 14.28 -8.08 -3.92
C THR A 193 13.36 -8.04 -5.15
N THR A 194 13.90 -7.68 -6.33
CA THR A 194 13.04 -7.48 -7.51
C THR A 194 13.65 -7.87 -8.84
N HIS A 195 12.87 -8.37 -9.80
CA HIS A 195 13.39 -8.64 -11.15
C HIS A 195 13.79 -7.35 -11.90
N HIS A 196 12.93 -6.35 -11.88
CA HIS A 196 13.19 -5.05 -12.50
C HIS A 196 12.91 -3.91 -11.55
N LEU A 197 13.93 -3.08 -11.32
CA LEU A 197 13.83 -1.89 -10.49
C LEU A 197 14.05 -0.65 -11.34
N GLN A 198 13.04 0.21 -11.41
CA GLN A 198 13.10 1.52 -12.05
C GLN A 198 12.77 2.63 -11.05
N CYS A 199 13.76 3.42 -10.64
CA CYS A 199 13.51 4.47 -9.66
C CYS A 199 14.08 5.83 -10.04
N LEU A 200 13.36 6.89 -9.66
CA LEU A 200 13.85 8.26 -9.60
C LEU A 200 13.95 8.65 -8.12
N LEU A 201 15.15 8.89 -7.61
CA LEU A 201 15.38 9.21 -6.20
C LEU A 201 16.11 10.54 -6.03
N THR A 202 15.63 11.38 -5.11
CA THR A 202 16.32 12.63 -4.79
C THR A 202 17.34 12.44 -3.66
N SER A 203 16.91 11.80 -2.57
CA SER A 203 17.74 11.39 -1.44
C SER A 203 17.32 10.00 -0.98
N ALA A 204 18.25 9.05 -0.90
CA ALA A 204 17.86 7.69 -0.49
C ALA A 204 18.98 6.83 0.08
N MET A 205 18.57 5.91 0.96
CA MET A 205 19.39 4.78 1.40
C MET A 205 18.73 3.47 0.97
N LEU A 206 19.48 2.66 0.23
CA LEU A 206 19.01 1.38 -0.28
C LEU A 206 20.00 0.27 0.07
N PRO A 207 20.00 -0.21 1.33
CA PRO A 207 20.85 -1.32 1.71
C PRO A 207 20.25 -2.66 1.24
N TYR A 208 21.12 -3.57 0.80
CA TYR A 208 20.78 -4.96 0.46
C TYR A 208 19.70 -5.09 -0.62
N VAL A 209 19.90 -4.41 -1.75
CA VAL A 209 19.02 -4.56 -2.92
C VAL A 209 19.48 -5.78 -3.71
N THR A 210 18.58 -6.68 -4.13
CA THR A 210 18.87 -7.81 -5.05
C THR A 210 17.98 -7.75 -6.30
N THR A 211 18.57 -7.52 -7.48
CA THR A 211 17.83 -7.33 -8.74
C THR A 211 18.70 -7.65 -9.97
N PRO A 212 18.25 -8.41 -10.97
CA PRO A 212 19.03 -8.59 -12.20
C PRO A 212 19.11 -7.30 -13.03
N HIS A 213 18.06 -6.46 -13.02
CA HIS A 213 18.03 -5.22 -13.79
C HIS A 213 17.69 -4.01 -12.92
N LEU A 214 18.64 -3.09 -12.80
CA LEU A 214 18.48 -1.84 -12.06
C LEU A 214 18.66 -0.63 -12.99
N ARG A 215 17.62 0.20 -13.08
CA ARG A 215 17.64 1.48 -13.79
C ARG A 215 17.24 2.61 -12.85
N CYS A 216 18.20 3.43 -12.42
CA CYS A 216 17.90 4.51 -11.49
C CYS A 216 18.48 5.86 -11.92
N LEU A 217 17.76 6.92 -11.58
CA LEU A 217 18.25 8.29 -11.57
C LEU A 217 18.32 8.72 -10.10
N LEU A 218 19.52 8.96 -9.56
CA LEU A 218 19.69 9.39 -8.17
C LEU A 218 20.45 10.70 -8.07
N THR A 219 19.99 11.62 -7.22
CA THR A 219 20.72 12.88 -6.99
C THR A 219 21.55 12.94 -5.72
N THR A 220 21.20 12.18 -4.68
CA THR A 220 22.03 11.91 -3.50
C THR A 220 21.67 10.53 -2.99
N ALA A 221 22.65 9.64 -2.78
CA ALA A 221 22.33 8.29 -2.31
C ALA A 221 23.49 7.54 -1.67
N VAL A 222 23.13 6.63 -0.75
CA VAL A 222 24.05 5.61 -0.24
C VAL A 222 23.47 4.22 -0.53
N LEU A 223 24.22 3.41 -1.27
CA LEU A 223 23.81 2.07 -1.71
C LEU A 223 24.80 1.00 -1.23
N PRO A 224 24.70 0.53 0.03
CA PRO A 224 25.55 -0.55 0.53
C PRO A 224 25.16 -1.93 -0.04
N GLY A 225 26.16 -2.74 -0.41
CA GLY A 225 25.99 -4.18 -0.63
C GLY A 225 25.20 -4.56 -1.88
N ILE A 226 25.58 -4.02 -3.05
CA ILE A 226 24.96 -4.35 -4.34
C ILE A 226 25.72 -5.46 -5.04
N THR A 227 25.07 -6.57 -5.41
CA THR A 227 25.70 -7.76 -6.04
C THR A 227 25.00 -8.19 -7.34
N LYS A 228 25.34 -7.67 -8.54
CA LYS A 228 24.43 -7.74 -9.72
C LYS A 228 24.98 -7.67 -11.16
N PRO A 229 24.30 -8.30 -12.15
CA PRO A 229 24.78 -8.39 -13.52
C PRO A 229 24.68 -7.10 -14.35
N HIS A 230 23.60 -6.29 -14.22
CA HIS A 230 23.44 -5.07 -15.05
C HIS A 230 22.91 -3.88 -14.25
N LEU A 231 23.75 -2.84 -14.13
CA LEU A 231 23.41 -1.57 -13.49
C LEU A 231 23.48 -0.45 -14.53
N ARG A 232 22.37 0.28 -14.73
CA ARG A 232 22.35 1.52 -15.51
C ARG A 232 21.86 2.67 -14.64
N SER A 233 22.73 3.63 -14.36
CA SER A 233 22.35 4.76 -13.50
C SER A 233 22.87 6.12 -13.97
N LEU A 234 22.14 7.18 -13.64
CA LEU A 234 22.62 8.56 -13.69
C LEU A 234 22.67 9.04 -12.25
N LEU A 235 23.85 9.43 -11.80
CA LEU A 235 24.17 9.64 -10.39
C LEU A 235 24.82 11.02 -10.21
N THR A 236 24.21 11.86 -9.38
CA THR A 236 24.89 13.02 -8.80
C THR A 236 25.16 12.71 -7.33
N SER A 237 26.36 12.97 -6.80
CA SER A 237 26.74 12.75 -5.38
C SER A 237 26.31 11.41 -4.74
N VAL A 238 27.07 10.34 -4.97
CA VAL A 238 26.73 8.99 -4.45
C VAL A 238 27.88 8.31 -3.71
N VAL A 239 27.54 7.53 -2.66
CA VAL A 239 28.46 6.61 -1.97
C VAL A 239 28.01 5.16 -2.14
N ILE A 240 28.85 4.30 -2.75
CA ILE A 240 28.57 2.86 -2.93
C ILE A 240 29.68 2.04 -2.26
N PRO A 241 29.50 1.58 -1.02
CA PRO A 241 30.44 0.68 -0.37
C PRO A 241 30.16 -0.79 -0.70
N GLY A 242 31.20 -1.52 -1.13
CA GLY A 242 31.22 -2.98 -1.16
C GLY A 242 30.27 -3.64 -2.17
N GLY A 243 30.30 -3.20 -3.43
CA GLY A 243 29.45 -3.74 -4.49
C GLY A 243 30.18 -4.65 -5.48
N THR A 244 29.54 -5.71 -5.96
CA THR A 244 30.03 -6.53 -7.09
C THR A 244 29.05 -6.39 -8.26
N THR A 245 29.50 -6.03 -9.46
CA THR A 245 28.60 -5.99 -10.64
C THR A 245 29.22 -6.50 -11.94
N GLN A 246 28.47 -7.18 -12.82
CA GLN A 246 29.07 -7.65 -14.08
C GLN A 246 29.21 -6.51 -15.10
N HIS A 247 28.17 -5.71 -15.28
CA HIS A 247 28.17 -4.56 -16.17
C HIS A 247 27.62 -3.32 -15.45
N LEU A 248 28.46 -2.29 -15.38
CA LEU A 248 28.14 -1.02 -14.74
C LEU A 248 28.19 0.09 -15.79
N ARG A 249 27.04 0.71 -16.09
CA ARG A 249 26.94 1.87 -16.98
C ARG A 249 26.41 3.08 -16.23
N CYS A 250 27.29 4.04 -15.95
CA CYS A 250 26.96 5.20 -15.12
C CYS A 250 27.35 6.52 -15.77
N LEU A 251 26.57 7.57 -15.52
CA LEU A 251 26.98 8.95 -15.71
C LEU A 251 27.07 9.57 -14.32
N LEU A 252 28.27 9.97 -13.91
CA LEU A 252 28.62 10.33 -12.54
C LEU A 252 29.14 11.77 -12.51
N THR A 253 28.50 12.65 -11.72
CA THR A 253 29.02 14.00 -11.53
C THR A 253 29.97 14.13 -10.34
N SER A 254 29.63 13.51 -9.22
CA SER A 254 30.43 13.42 -7.99
C SER A 254 30.15 12.08 -7.30
N ALA A 255 31.16 11.27 -6.99
CA ALA A 255 30.92 9.97 -6.35
C ALA A 255 32.10 9.42 -5.57
N VAL A 256 31.81 8.58 -4.58
CA VAL A 256 32.78 7.82 -3.78
C VAL A 256 32.41 6.33 -3.84
N LEU A 257 33.24 5.50 -4.46
CA LEU A 257 32.97 4.06 -4.66
C LEU A 257 34.04 3.19 -3.98
N PRO A 258 33.98 2.99 -2.66
CA PRO A 258 34.92 2.13 -1.96
C PRO A 258 34.64 0.63 -2.18
N GLY A 259 35.64 -0.12 -2.64
CA GLY A 259 35.60 -1.59 -2.68
C GLY A 259 34.61 -2.17 -3.69
N VAL A 260 34.48 -1.56 -4.87
CA VAL A 260 33.58 -2.03 -5.92
C VAL A 260 34.32 -2.90 -6.93
N THR A 261 33.84 -4.11 -7.18
CA THR A 261 34.39 -5.01 -8.20
C THR A 261 33.45 -5.09 -9.40
N THR A 262 33.97 -4.85 -10.62
CA THR A 262 33.15 -4.95 -11.83
C THR A 262 33.83 -5.65 -13.00
N HIS A 263 33.08 -6.38 -13.84
CA HIS A 263 33.66 -6.99 -15.05
C HIS A 263 33.79 -6.00 -16.21
N HIS A 264 32.73 -5.22 -16.49
CA HIS A 264 32.69 -4.20 -17.53
C HIS A 264 32.20 -2.88 -16.97
N LEU A 265 33.03 -1.85 -17.06
CA LEU A 265 32.74 -0.53 -16.53
C LEU A 265 32.68 0.51 -17.65
N ARG A 266 31.48 1.06 -17.91
CA ARG A 266 31.30 2.17 -18.86
C ARG A 266 30.75 3.39 -18.14
N CYS A 267 31.66 4.20 -17.60
CA CYS A 267 31.34 5.42 -16.87
C CYS A 267 31.73 6.67 -17.64
N LEU A 268 30.91 7.73 -17.55
CA LEU A 268 31.32 9.08 -17.89
C LEU A 268 31.36 9.90 -16.59
N LEU A 269 32.54 10.40 -16.25
CA LEU A 269 32.87 10.98 -14.94
C LEU A 269 33.24 12.46 -15.10
N THR A 270 32.78 13.31 -14.19
CA THR A 270 33.31 14.70 -14.06
C THR A 270 34.11 14.90 -12.78
N SER A 271 33.73 14.27 -11.66
CA SER A 271 34.57 14.15 -10.45
C SER A 271 34.24 12.85 -9.69
N ALA A 272 35.25 12.09 -9.23
CA ALA A 272 35.01 10.87 -8.46
C ALA A 272 36.23 10.42 -7.65
N MET A 273 35.99 9.77 -6.51
CA MET A 273 36.96 9.03 -5.71
C MET A 273 36.64 7.53 -5.77
N LEU A 274 37.57 6.72 -6.27
CA LEU A 274 37.38 5.28 -6.54
C LEU A 274 38.36 4.40 -5.73
N PRO A 275 38.38 4.46 -4.39
CA PRO A 275 39.33 3.68 -3.61
C PRO A 275 39.00 2.16 -3.67
N GLY A 276 39.96 1.34 -4.10
CA GLY A 276 39.82 -0.12 -4.10
C GLY A 276 38.84 -0.66 -5.16
N VAL A 277 38.69 0.02 -6.29
CA VAL A 277 37.89 -0.48 -7.42
C VAL A 277 38.71 -1.43 -8.27
N THR A 278 38.17 -2.61 -8.58
CA THR A 278 38.79 -3.58 -9.50
C THR A 278 37.90 -3.79 -10.73
N THR A 279 38.49 -3.65 -11.92
CA THR A 279 37.79 -3.80 -13.21
C THR A 279 38.51 -4.76 -14.14
N HIS A 280 37.81 -5.72 -14.74
CA HIS A 280 38.43 -6.64 -15.70
C HIS A 280 38.48 -6.08 -17.14
N HIS A 281 37.55 -5.21 -17.54
CA HIS A 281 37.54 -4.51 -18.83
C HIS A 281 36.92 -3.10 -18.73
N LEU A 282 37.51 -2.14 -19.44
CA LEU A 282 37.06 -0.74 -19.58
C LEU A 282 36.20 -0.53 -20.84
#